data_AF-A0A1R2BP77-F1
#
_entry.id   AF-A0A1R2BP77-F1
#
_cell.length_a   1.000
_cell.length_b   1.000
_cell.length_c   1.000
_cell.angle_alpha   90.00
_cell.angle_beta   90.00
_cell.angle_gamma   90.00
#
_symmetry.space_group_name_H-M   'P 1'
#
loop_
_entity.id
_entity.type
_entity.pdbx_description
1 polymer ?
#
loop_
_entity_poly.entity_id
_entity_poly.type
_entity_poly.pdbx_seq_one_letter_code
_entity_poly.pdbx_strand_id
1 'polypeptide(L)'
;MGSKQKLTLNDLPTIDELKERFSHRERILSKQHPENSLELLKYKNSITRQFVFEEFEMLEFRDKELVNDIASKVVYYGLASVLIPTFLNITLARFTKNRIYDLHYMMRFSLRLAIYVTPLFLFTDYAFGAYTQISMYLIDKYGERVELYQKIPDPRIINPYFKEKIEDST
;
A
#
# COMPACT_ATOMS: atom_id res chain seq x y z
N MET A 1 -2.21 4.01 -30.45
CA MET A 1 -1.91 3.48 -29.11
C MET A 1 -2.28 4.54 -28.10
N GLY A 2 -3.47 4.46 -27.49
CA GLY A 2 -3.87 5.42 -26.46
C GLY A 2 -2.95 5.28 -25.25
N SER A 3 -2.43 6.39 -24.74
CA SER A 3 -1.64 6.41 -23.51
C SER A 3 -2.47 5.73 -22.42
N LYS A 4 -2.08 4.53 -22.00
CA LYS A 4 -2.74 3.86 -20.87
C LYS A 4 -2.48 4.76 -19.66
N GLN A 5 -3.49 5.50 -19.24
CA GLN A 5 -3.42 6.41 -18.10
C GLN A 5 -2.92 5.60 -16.90
N LYS A 6 -1.80 6.04 -16.31
CA LYS A 6 -1.16 5.39 -15.17
C LYS A 6 -2.12 5.46 -13.99
N LEU A 7 -2.46 4.31 -13.42
CA LEU A 7 -3.34 4.24 -12.25
C LEU A 7 -2.62 4.83 -11.03
N THR A 8 -3.34 5.60 -10.22
CA THR A 8 -2.84 6.19 -8.97
C THR A 8 -3.75 5.82 -7.80
N LEU A 9 -3.30 6.08 -6.56
CA LEU A 9 -4.10 5.84 -5.34
C LEU A 9 -5.47 6.55 -5.37
N ASN A 10 -5.53 7.74 -5.99
CA ASN A 10 -6.76 8.53 -6.08
C ASN A 10 -7.78 7.93 -7.05
N ASP A 11 -7.34 7.05 -7.95
CA ASP A 11 -8.20 6.34 -8.89
C ASP A 11 -8.79 5.05 -8.27
N LEU A 12 -8.32 4.66 -7.09
CA LEU A 12 -8.82 3.50 -6.36
C LEU A 12 -10.05 3.86 -5.53
N PRO A 13 -10.94 2.88 -5.26
CA PRO A 13 -11.97 3.04 -4.24
C PRO A 13 -11.35 3.45 -2.90
N THR A 14 -12.08 4.26 -2.14
CA THR A 14 -11.61 4.70 -0.82
C THR A 14 -11.56 3.54 0.17
N ILE A 15 -10.82 3.70 1.28
CA ILE A 15 -10.76 2.68 2.33
C ILE A 15 -12.16 2.36 2.87
N ASP A 16 -13.03 3.36 2.98
CA ASP A 16 -14.38 3.18 3.51
C ASP A 16 -15.28 2.43 2.54
N GLU A 17 -15.20 2.74 1.24
CA GLU A 17 -15.89 1.95 0.19
C GLU A 17 -15.42 0.50 0.17
N LEU A 18 -14.11 0.27 0.31
CA LEU A 18 -13.56 -1.09 0.38
C LEU A 18 -14.07 -1.82 1.63
N LYS A 19 -14.06 -1.17 2.80
CA LYS A 19 -14.59 -1.75 4.05
C LYS A 19 -16.07 -2.11 3.92
N GLU A 20 -16.86 -1.27 3.26
CA GLU A 20 -18.26 -1.54 3.00
C GLU A 20 -18.44 -2.78 2.11
N ARG A 21 -17.66 -2.91 1.04
CA ARG A 21 -17.65 -4.11 0.18
C ARG A 21 -17.27 -5.37 0.96
N PHE A 22 -16.24 -5.31 1.79
CA PHE A 22 -15.86 -6.43 2.65
C PHE A 22 -16.98 -6.81 3.63
N SER A 23 -17.60 -5.81 4.27
CA SER A 23 -18.74 -6.03 5.18
C SER A 23 -19.93 -6.65 4.46
N HIS A 24 -20.17 -6.25 3.20
CA HIS A 24 -21.23 -6.83 2.39
C HIS A 24 -20.94 -8.30 2.06
N ARG A 25 -19.71 -8.64 1.65
CA ARG A 25 -19.29 -10.03 1.41
C ARG A 25 -19.40 -10.88 2.68
N GLU A 26 -19.01 -10.35 3.82
CA GLU A 26 -19.17 -11.01 5.11
C GLU A 26 -20.64 -11.30 5.42
N ARG A 27 -21.54 -10.34 5.20
CA ARG A 27 -22.99 -10.54 5.36
C ARG A 27 -23.52 -11.63 4.46
N ILE A 28 -23.10 -11.68 3.19
CA ILE A 28 -23.50 -12.75 2.26
C ILE A 28 -23.00 -14.11 2.77
N LEU A 29 -21.73 -14.20 3.15
CA LEU A 29 -21.15 -15.44 3.69
C LEU A 29 -21.82 -15.86 5.00
N SER A 30 -22.19 -14.94 5.88
CA SER A 30 -22.89 -15.23 7.14
C SER A 30 -24.27 -15.85 6.91
N LYS A 31 -24.94 -15.53 5.78
CA LYS A 31 -26.21 -16.18 5.41
C LYS A 31 -26.00 -17.61 4.93
N GLN A 32 -24.84 -17.91 4.33
CA GLN A 32 -24.51 -19.24 3.80
C GLN A 32 -23.86 -20.14 4.86
N HIS A 33 -23.00 -19.57 5.70
CA HIS A 33 -22.18 -20.24 6.70
C HIS A 33 -22.19 -19.43 8.02
N PRO A 34 -23.30 -19.45 8.77
CA PRO A 34 -23.51 -18.56 9.91
C PRO A 34 -22.50 -18.75 11.06
N GLU A 35 -21.95 -19.95 11.22
CA GLU A 35 -21.04 -20.25 12.34
C GLU A 35 -19.59 -19.85 12.05
N ASN A 36 -19.17 -19.82 10.77
CA ASN A 36 -17.75 -19.70 10.38
C ASN A 36 -17.47 -18.59 9.34
N SER A 37 -18.42 -17.71 9.03
CA SER A 37 -18.31 -16.75 7.92
C SER A 37 -17.09 -15.82 8.03
N LEU A 38 -16.78 -15.34 9.24
CA LEU A 38 -15.64 -14.47 9.48
C LEU A 38 -14.31 -15.20 9.27
N GLU A 39 -14.20 -16.43 9.75
CA GLU A 39 -13.00 -17.25 9.60
C GLU A 39 -12.76 -17.61 8.14
N LEU A 40 -13.82 -18.01 7.43
CA LEU A 40 -13.77 -18.28 5.99
C LEU A 40 -13.33 -17.05 5.19
N LEU A 41 -13.87 -15.87 5.52
CA LEU A 41 -13.48 -14.64 4.84
C LEU A 41 -12.02 -14.27 5.12
N LYS A 42 -11.57 -14.39 6.38
CA LYS A 42 -10.16 -14.17 6.76
C LYS A 42 -9.23 -15.12 6.02
N TYR A 43 -9.59 -16.40 5.96
CA TYR A 43 -8.83 -17.42 5.24
C TYR A 43 -8.73 -17.10 3.75
N LYS A 44 -9.86 -16.81 3.09
CA LYS A 44 -9.89 -16.39 1.68
C LYS A 44 -9.00 -15.17 1.42
N ASN A 45 -9.15 -14.13 2.25
CA ASN A 45 -8.33 -12.91 2.13
C ASN A 45 -6.84 -13.19 2.31
N SER A 46 -6.48 -14.08 3.24
CA SER A 46 -5.09 -14.49 3.49
C SER A 46 -4.49 -15.19 2.27
N ILE A 47 -5.23 -16.14 1.68
CA ILE A 47 -4.82 -16.83 0.45
C ILE A 47 -4.62 -15.83 -0.67
N THR A 48 -5.60 -14.96 -0.93
CA THR A 48 -5.51 -13.98 -2.00
C THR A 48 -4.32 -13.06 -1.80
N ARG A 49 -4.07 -12.62 -0.56
CA ARG A 49 -2.92 -11.78 -0.24
C ARG A 49 -1.60 -12.51 -0.47
N GLN A 50 -1.50 -13.77 -0.05
CA GLN A 50 -0.32 -14.59 -0.29
C GLN A 50 -0.06 -14.76 -1.79
N PHE A 51 -1.09 -15.13 -2.55
CA PHE A 51 -1.01 -15.25 -4.00
C PHE A 51 -0.55 -13.95 -4.68
N VAL A 52 -1.14 -12.82 -4.32
CA VAL A 52 -0.77 -11.49 -4.87
C VAL A 52 0.70 -11.16 -4.63
N PHE A 53 1.28 -11.64 -3.52
CA PHE A 53 2.67 -11.41 -3.18
C PHE A 53 3.63 -12.38 -3.89
N GLU A 54 3.32 -13.68 -3.84
CA GLU A 54 4.16 -14.74 -4.42
C GLU A 54 4.11 -14.69 -5.95
N GLU A 55 2.93 -14.47 -6.52
CA GLU A 55 2.66 -14.48 -7.96
C GLU A 55 2.44 -13.07 -8.52
N PHE A 56 3.17 -12.10 -7.97
CA PHE A 56 3.04 -10.69 -8.33
C PHE A 56 3.17 -10.47 -9.84
N GLU A 57 4.01 -11.25 -10.54
CA GLU A 57 4.20 -11.13 -11.99
C GLU A 57 2.97 -11.51 -12.82
N MET A 58 2.09 -12.36 -12.29
CA MET A 58 0.84 -12.74 -12.95
C MET A 58 -0.22 -11.65 -12.93
N LEU A 59 -0.10 -10.66 -12.04
CA LEU A 59 -1.08 -9.58 -11.93
C LEU A 59 -1.12 -8.70 -13.19
N GLU A 60 -2.25 -7.98 -13.34
CA GLU A 60 -2.41 -7.02 -14.42
C GLU A 60 -1.32 -5.93 -14.35
N PHE A 61 -0.75 -5.59 -15.52
CA PHE A 61 0.35 -4.62 -15.63
C PHE A 61 0.08 -3.30 -14.89
N ARG A 62 -1.15 -2.77 -14.96
CA ARG A 62 -1.52 -1.52 -14.28
C ARG A 62 -1.46 -1.62 -12.76
N ASP A 63 -1.84 -2.76 -12.20
CA ASP A 63 -1.78 -2.96 -10.74
C ASP A 63 -0.33 -3.13 -10.29
N LYS A 64 0.51 -3.80 -11.09
CA LYS A 64 1.96 -3.90 -10.83
C LYS A 64 2.61 -2.53 -10.84
N GLU A 65 2.31 -1.70 -11.85
CA GLU A 65 2.79 -0.33 -11.93
C GLU A 65 2.33 0.54 -10.74
N LEU A 66 1.08 0.40 -10.32
CA LEU A 66 0.54 1.10 -9.16
C LEU A 66 1.30 0.73 -7.88
N VAL A 67 1.49 -0.57 -7.62
CA VAL A 67 2.21 -1.05 -6.43
C VAL A 67 3.65 -0.54 -6.44
N ASN A 68 4.34 -0.62 -7.59
CA ASN A 68 5.71 -0.13 -7.73
C ASN A 68 5.82 1.40 -7.56
N ASP A 69 4.87 2.16 -8.10
CA ASP A 69 4.82 3.62 -7.93
C ASP A 69 4.67 4.00 -6.45
N ILE A 70 3.81 3.29 -5.74
CA ILE A 70 3.56 3.58 -4.32
C ILE A 70 4.74 3.13 -3.47
N ALA A 71 5.32 1.96 -3.74
CA ALA A 71 6.53 1.51 -3.08
C ALA A 71 7.66 2.53 -3.24
N SER A 72 7.86 3.07 -4.45
CA SER A 72 8.83 4.13 -4.72
C SER A 72 8.54 5.40 -3.92
N LYS A 73 7.27 5.83 -3.86
CA LYS A 73 6.86 7.00 -3.05
C LYS A 73 7.05 6.77 -1.56
N VAL A 74 6.76 5.58 -1.04
CA VAL A 74 6.99 5.22 0.37
C VAL A 74 8.48 5.28 0.69
N VAL A 75 9.35 4.73 -0.16
CA VAL A 75 10.80 4.84 0.03
C VAL A 75 11.25 6.30 0.01
N TYR A 76 10.79 7.07 -0.99
CA TYR A 76 11.13 8.48 -1.13
C TYR A 76 10.68 9.31 0.08
N TYR A 77 9.43 9.18 0.51
CA TYR A 77 8.92 9.90 1.68
C TYR A 77 9.54 9.41 2.99
N GLY A 78 9.88 8.13 3.09
CA GLY A 78 10.63 7.58 4.21
C GLY A 78 12.00 8.25 4.35
N LEU A 79 12.76 8.32 3.25
CA LEU A 79 14.03 9.06 3.21
C LEU A 79 13.85 10.55 3.49
N ALA A 80 12.85 11.19 2.89
CA ALA A 80 12.55 12.60 3.10
C ALA A 80 12.22 12.91 4.57
N SER A 81 11.50 12.01 5.26
CA SER A 81 11.11 12.15 6.66
C SER A 81 12.31 12.18 7.63
N VAL A 82 13.49 11.71 7.19
CA VAL A 82 14.73 11.73 7.97
C VAL A 82 15.67 12.83 7.51
N LEU A 83 15.86 12.95 6.19
CA LEU A 83 16.83 13.88 5.60
C LEU A 83 16.38 15.33 5.71
N ILE A 84 15.10 15.63 5.47
CA ILE A 84 14.57 17.00 5.53
C ILE A 84 14.67 17.56 6.96
N PRO A 85 14.22 16.86 8.01
CA PRO A 85 14.40 17.32 9.40
C PRO A 85 15.86 17.56 9.79
N THR A 86 16.74 16.68 9.35
CA THR A 86 18.18 16.80 9.62
C THR A 86 18.75 18.06 8.97
N PHE A 87 18.44 18.28 7.70
CA PHE A 87 18.84 19.49 6.98
C PHE A 87 18.23 20.76 7.61
N LEU A 88 16.95 20.71 7.98
CA LEU A 88 16.25 21.81 8.62
C LEU A 88 16.87 22.16 9.98
N ASN A 89 17.20 21.17 10.81
CA ASN A 89 17.85 21.37 12.10
C ASN A 89 19.24 22.02 11.96
N ILE A 90 20.05 21.56 10.98
CA ILE A 90 21.36 22.16 10.67
C ILE A 90 21.18 23.61 10.18
N THR A 91 20.21 23.84 9.31
CA THR A 91 19.93 25.15 8.70
C THR A 91 19.45 26.15 9.76
N LEU A 92 18.55 25.74 10.64
CA LEU A 92 18.10 26.53 11.80
C LEU A 92 19.26 26.91 12.72
N ALA A 93 20.17 25.97 13.01
CA ALA A 93 21.36 26.26 13.80
C ALA A 93 22.25 27.33 13.13
N ARG A 94 22.46 27.23 11.81
CA ARG A 94 23.23 28.22 11.04
C ARG A 94 22.55 29.60 10.99
N PHE A 95 21.26 29.66 10.64
CA PHE A 95 20.52 30.92 10.53
C PHE A 95 20.41 31.66 11.86
N THR A 96 20.23 30.93 12.95
CA THR A 96 20.15 31.55 14.28
C THR A 96 21.52 31.86 14.88
N LYS A 97 22.62 31.67 14.13
CA LYS A 97 24.01 31.79 14.63
C LYS A 97 24.21 31.01 15.93
N ASN A 98 23.65 29.81 16.00
CA ASN A 98 23.61 28.95 17.18
C ASN A 98 22.86 29.53 18.40
N ARG A 99 22.13 30.65 18.29
CA ARG A 99 21.30 31.17 19.41
C ARG A 99 20.14 30.26 19.79
N ILE A 100 19.75 29.32 18.92
CA ILE A 100 18.84 28.23 19.28
C ILE A 100 19.39 27.39 20.44
N TYR A 101 20.69 27.31 20.62
CA TYR A 101 21.31 26.62 21.75
C TYR A 101 21.23 27.43 23.06
N ASP A 102 20.93 28.72 23.00
CA ASP A 102 20.75 29.58 24.18
C ASP A 102 19.31 29.52 24.73
N LEU A 103 18.37 28.90 23.99
CA LEU A 103 16.99 28.71 24.44
C LEU A 103 16.92 27.77 25.65
N HIS A 104 15.91 28.00 26.50
CA HIS A 104 15.61 27.10 27.62
C HIS A 104 15.45 25.66 27.14
N TYR A 105 15.92 24.69 27.94
CA TYR A 105 15.95 23.26 27.58
C TYR A 105 14.64 22.75 26.98
N MET A 106 13.50 23.06 27.61
CA MET A 106 12.19 22.61 27.15
C MET A 106 11.83 23.15 25.76
N MET A 107 12.16 24.42 25.46
CA MET A 107 11.88 25.00 24.14
C MET A 107 12.72 24.35 23.04
N ARG A 108 14.00 24.06 23.34
CA ARG A 108 14.89 23.34 22.41
C ARG A 108 14.40 21.92 22.15
N PHE A 109 13.97 21.23 23.21
CA PHE A 109 13.42 19.90 23.12
C PHE A 109 12.14 19.88 22.28
N SER A 110 11.17 20.75 22.56
CA SER A 110 9.92 20.84 21.81
C SER A 110 10.14 21.17 20.33
N LEU A 111 11.03 22.13 20.02
CA LEU A 111 11.34 22.49 18.64
C LEU A 111 11.94 21.30 17.88
N ARG A 112 12.91 20.60 18.47
CA ARG A 112 13.52 19.41 17.85
C ARG A 112 12.52 18.28 17.71
N LEU A 113 11.72 18.04 18.74
CA LEU A 113 10.68 17.01 18.70
C LEU A 113 9.72 17.29 17.54
N ALA A 114 9.24 18.52 17.36
CA ALA A 114 8.37 18.87 16.24
C ALA A 114 9.05 18.65 14.88
N ILE A 115 10.32 19.07 14.74
CA ILE A 115 11.08 18.92 13.48
C ILE A 115 11.23 17.45 13.07
N TYR A 116 11.46 16.54 14.02
CA TYR A 116 11.70 15.13 13.72
C TYR A 116 10.41 14.28 13.75
N VAL A 117 9.51 14.52 14.70
CA VAL A 117 8.31 13.68 14.90
C VAL A 117 7.23 13.99 13.87
N THR A 118 7.00 15.26 13.51
CA THR A 118 5.93 15.59 12.56
C THR A 118 6.12 14.94 11.20
N PRO A 119 7.32 14.98 10.57
CA PRO A 119 7.51 14.33 9.27
C PRO A 119 7.48 12.80 9.34
N LEU A 120 7.94 12.21 10.45
CA LEU A 120 7.80 10.78 10.70
C LEU A 120 6.33 10.38 10.82
N PHE A 121 5.54 11.14 11.57
CA PHE A 121 4.11 10.90 11.73
C PHE A 121 3.37 10.95 10.38
N LEU A 122 3.60 12.01 9.60
CA LEU A 122 3.03 12.16 8.25
C LEU A 122 3.44 11.02 7.32
N PHE A 123 4.71 10.60 7.37
CA PHE A 123 5.18 9.45 6.59
C PHE A 123 4.47 8.16 7.01
N THR A 124 4.37 7.88 8.31
CA THR A 124 3.70 6.66 8.80
C THR A 124 2.22 6.66 8.41
N ASP A 125 1.51 7.78 8.57
CA ASP A 125 0.10 7.91 8.20
C ASP A 125 -0.11 7.63 6.71
N TYR A 126 0.69 8.26 5.84
CA TYR A 126 0.67 7.99 4.39
C TYR A 126 0.98 6.53 4.06
N ALA A 127 2.06 5.96 4.63
CA ALA A 127 2.51 4.62 4.31
C ALA A 127 1.46 3.57 4.74
N PHE A 128 0.89 3.71 5.93
CA PHE A 128 -0.19 2.83 6.40
C PHE A 128 -1.45 2.99 5.57
N GLY A 129 -1.90 4.23 5.31
CA GLY A 129 -3.09 4.48 4.50
C GLY A 129 -2.97 3.90 3.09
N ALA A 130 -1.85 4.19 2.40
CA ALA A 130 -1.58 3.66 1.08
C ALA A 130 -1.50 2.13 1.07
N TYR A 131 -0.77 1.54 2.02
CA TYR A 131 -0.66 0.08 2.16
C TYR A 131 -2.04 -0.57 2.37
N THR A 132 -2.84 -0.04 3.29
CA THR A 132 -4.19 -0.56 3.57
C THR A 132 -5.09 -0.46 2.34
N GLN A 133 -5.12 0.70 1.68
CA GLN A 133 -5.98 0.90 0.50
C GLN A 133 -5.61 -0.06 -0.65
N ILE A 134 -4.32 -0.17 -0.99
CA ILE A 134 -3.85 -1.07 -2.06
C ILE A 134 -4.12 -2.52 -1.70
N SER A 135 -3.77 -2.95 -0.47
CA SER A 135 -3.95 -4.34 -0.06
C SER A 135 -5.42 -4.73 -0.11
N MET A 136 -6.31 -3.85 0.35
CA MET A 136 -7.76 -4.09 0.30
C MET A 136 -8.26 -4.11 -1.15
N TYR A 137 -7.81 -3.19 -2.00
CA TYR A 137 -8.16 -3.16 -3.42
C TYR A 137 -7.73 -4.43 -4.16
N LEU A 138 -6.49 -4.89 -3.96
CA LEU A 138 -5.98 -6.10 -4.62
C LEU A 138 -6.73 -7.35 -4.14
N ILE A 139 -7.03 -7.45 -2.85
CA ILE A 139 -7.84 -8.57 -2.33
C ILE A 139 -9.27 -8.50 -2.90
N ASP A 140 -9.88 -7.32 -2.96
CA ASP A 140 -11.23 -7.12 -3.52
C ASP A 140 -11.28 -7.56 -4.98
N LYS A 141 -10.29 -7.15 -5.79
CA LYS A 141 -10.19 -7.41 -7.24
C LYS A 141 -9.83 -8.86 -7.57
N TYR A 142 -8.85 -9.44 -6.87
CA TYR A 142 -8.31 -10.76 -7.20
C TYR A 142 -8.95 -11.90 -6.40
N GLY A 143 -9.76 -11.61 -5.37
CA GLY A 143 -10.32 -12.64 -4.48
C GLY A 143 -11.01 -13.79 -5.20
N GLU A 144 -11.97 -13.48 -6.07
CA GLU A 144 -12.70 -14.49 -6.84
C GLU A 144 -11.81 -15.16 -7.91
N ARG A 145 -10.90 -14.39 -8.52
CA ARG A 145 -9.98 -14.90 -9.55
C ARG A 145 -9.01 -15.92 -8.99
N VAL A 146 -8.49 -15.68 -7.78
CA VAL A 146 -7.61 -16.62 -7.08
C VAL A 146 -8.38 -17.89 -6.70
N GLU A 147 -9.63 -17.77 -6.23
CA GLU A 147 -10.45 -18.95 -5.95
C GLU A 147 -10.71 -19.79 -7.21
N LEU A 148 -10.94 -19.14 -8.36
CA LEU A 148 -11.08 -19.82 -9.64
C LEU A 148 -9.77 -20.44 -10.12
N TYR A 149 -8.66 -19.73 -9.98
CA TYR A 149 -7.33 -20.20 -10.35
C TYR A 149 -6.91 -21.46 -9.57
N GLN A 150 -7.27 -21.54 -8.28
CA GLN A 150 -7.05 -22.75 -7.47
C GLN A 150 -7.83 -23.97 -7.96
N LYS A 151 -8.98 -23.76 -8.62
CA LYS A 151 -9.79 -24.84 -9.19
C LYS A 151 -9.34 -25.18 -10.61
N ILE A 152 -8.92 -24.18 -11.37
CA ILE A 152 -8.50 -24.27 -12.77
C ILE A 152 -7.21 -23.45 -12.92
N PRO A 153 -6.02 -24.07 -12.93
CA PRO A 153 -4.76 -23.35 -12.94
C PRO A 153 -4.43 -22.79 -14.33
N ASP A 154 -5.21 -21.81 -14.77
CA ASP A 154 -4.98 -21.03 -15.99
C ASP A 154 -4.60 -19.58 -15.61
N PRO A 155 -3.36 -19.13 -15.90
CA PRO A 155 -2.90 -17.76 -15.60
C PRO A 155 -3.79 -16.66 -16.19
N ARG A 156 -4.55 -16.96 -17.25
CA ARG A 156 -5.47 -16.01 -17.89
C ARG A 156 -6.67 -15.65 -17.01
N ILE A 157 -7.00 -16.47 -16.01
CA ILE A 157 -8.02 -16.17 -15.01
C ILE A 157 -7.59 -14.98 -14.14
N ILE A 158 -6.31 -14.92 -13.80
CA ILE A 158 -5.73 -13.83 -13.01
C ILE A 158 -5.58 -12.58 -13.88
N ASN A 159 -4.99 -12.74 -15.07
CA ASN A 159 -4.75 -11.66 -16.01
C ASN A 159 -5.12 -12.09 -17.44
N PRO A 160 -6.23 -11.58 -18.00
CA PRO A 160 -6.68 -11.95 -19.35
C PRO A 160 -5.67 -11.66 -20.46
N TYR A 161 -4.70 -10.77 -20.20
CA TYR A 161 -3.65 -10.38 -21.15
C TYR A 161 -2.30 -11.06 -20.83
N PHE A 162 -2.30 -12.10 -20.00
CA PHE A 162 -1.09 -12.83 -19.67
C PHE A 162 -0.50 -13.47 -20.93
N LYS A 163 0.73 -13.07 -21.25
CA LYS A 163 1.55 -13.71 -22.27
C LYS A 163 2.56 -14.55 -21.52
N GLU A 164 2.51 -15.86 -21.70
CA GLU A 164 3.59 -16.73 -21.26
C GLU A 164 4.89 -16.21 -21.88
N LYS A 165 5.89 -15.95 -21.04
CA LYS A 165 7.24 -15.72 -21.54
C LYS A 165 7.63 -17.04 -22.20
N ILE A 166 7.72 -17.05 -23.52
CA ILE A 166 8.38 -18.13 -24.25
C ILE A 166 9.82 -18.09 -23.73
N GLU A 167 10.20 -19.09 -22.92
CA GLU A 167 11.60 -19.35 -22.64
C GLU A 167 12.25 -19.66 -23.99
N ASP A 168 12.91 -18.66 -24.58
CA ASP A 168 13.89 -18.91 -25.62
C ASP A 168 15.00 -19.72 -24.96
N SER A 169 14.86 -21.05 -25.06
CA SER A 169 15.90 -22.03 -24.82
C SER A 169 17.04 -21.75 -25.80
N THR A 170 18.01 -20.93 -25.38
CA THR A 170 19.37 -20.90 -25.93
C THR A 170 20.28 -21.82 -25.13
#